data_AF-A0A7S0I3G6-F1
#
_entry.id   AF-A0A7S0I3G6-F1
#
_cell.length_a   1.000
_cell.length_b   1.000
_cell.length_c   1.000
_cell.angle_alpha   90.00
_cell.angle_beta   90.00
_cell.angle_gamma   90.00
#
_symmetry.space_group_name_H-M   'P 1'
#
loop_
_entity.id
_entity.type
_entity.pdbx_description
1 polymer ?
#
loop_
_entity_poly.entity_id
_entity_poly.type
_entity_poly.pdbx_seq_one_letter_code
_entity_poly.pdbx_strand_id
1 'polypeptide(L)'
;EGTSPLPMSTQAFVNEMITTVTVAQSSANYQYSSIFGLGYETLVSYYTLEVRKPEQKEKMRVALAKALLRDPTQMKADAEELKALVKGKSVEELFETAEFKRLIGLNGKFKYTYVFGVGLIQLMQLVEPAPVDPVAGASAWSKKLGLPCENQATRDATYFKAQMEKLELMKDMFAQMKARDERNAANKAAGIETNDSRSIKNTK
;
A
#
# COMPACT_ATOMS: atom_id res chain seq x y z
N GLU A 1 10.19 -8.78 26.29
CA GLU A 1 9.54 -8.85 24.95
C GLU A 1 9.96 -7.64 24.12
N GLY A 2 10.03 -7.78 22.79
CA GLY A 2 10.31 -6.64 21.89
C GLY A 2 11.78 -6.42 21.49
N THR A 3 12.67 -7.39 21.76
CA THR A 3 14.10 -7.31 21.41
C THR A 3 14.43 -7.98 20.07
N SER A 4 13.48 -8.69 19.46
CA SER A 4 13.67 -9.30 18.14
C SER A 4 13.85 -8.20 17.09
N PRO A 5 14.89 -8.29 16.23
CA PRO A 5 15.06 -7.35 15.13
C PRO A 5 13.82 -7.30 14.24
N LEU A 6 13.48 -6.10 13.74
CA LEU A 6 12.46 -5.96 12.71
C LEU A 6 12.93 -6.65 11.42
N PRO A 7 12.02 -7.17 10.58
CA PRO A 7 12.40 -7.72 9.29
C PRO A 7 13.22 -6.71 8.47
N MET A 8 14.30 -7.17 7.83
CA MET A 8 15.18 -6.28 7.04
C MET A 8 14.42 -5.58 5.91
N SER A 9 13.45 -6.27 5.30
CA SER A 9 12.55 -5.70 4.29
C SER A 9 11.78 -4.48 4.82
N THR A 10 11.23 -4.59 6.03
CA THR A 10 10.52 -3.50 6.68
C THR A 10 11.45 -2.34 7.03
N GLN A 11 12.67 -2.61 7.53
CA GLN A 11 13.65 -1.58 7.86
C GLN A 11 14.10 -0.80 6.62
N ALA A 12 14.42 -1.51 5.53
CA ALA A 12 14.83 -0.90 4.27
C ALA A 12 13.74 0.03 3.73
N PHE A 13 12.48 -0.42 3.75
CA PHE A 13 11.35 0.40 3.33
C PHE A 13 11.16 1.65 4.19
N VAL A 14 11.21 1.51 5.53
CA VAL A 14 11.09 2.66 6.43
C VAL A 14 12.18 3.70 6.16
N ASN A 15 13.42 3.25 5.95
CA ASN A 15 14.54 4.13 5.62
C ASN A 15 14.32 4.85 4.27
N GLU A 16 13.86 4.14 3.25
CA GLU A 16 13.55 4.71 1.94
C GLU A 16 12.42 5.74 2.03
N MET A 17 11.33 5.44 2.75
CA MET A 17 10.20 6.34 2.94
C MET A 17 10.61 7.62 3.65
N ILE A 18 11.32 7.50 4.77
CA ILE A 18 11.80 8.66 5.53
C ILE A 18 12.69 9.52 4.62
N THR A 19 13.65 8.92 3.92
CA THR A 19 14.59 9.65 3.07
C THR A 19 13.87 10.35 1.91
N THR A 20 13.11 9.62 1.12
CA THR A 20 12.50 10.13 -0.12
C THR A 20 11.44 11.20 0.14
N VAL A 21 10.61 11.01 1.17
CA VAL A 21 9.57 11.98 1.53
C VAL A 21 10.18 13.22 2.18
N THR A 22 11.22 13.08 3.02
CA THR A 22 11.92 14.23 3.61
C THR A 22 12.60 15.08 2.53
N VAL A 23 13.23 14.45 1.55
CA VAL A 23 13.80 15.18 0.40
C VAL A 23 12.69 15.88 -0.39
N ALA A 24 11.55 15.21 -0.63
CA ALA A 24 10.42 15.84 -1.31
C ALA A 24 9.87 17.05 -0.55
N GLN A 25 9.81 17.00 0.79
CA GLN A 25 9.36 18.08 1.67
C GLN A 25 10.16 19.37 1.54
N SER A 26 11.42 19.30 1.10
CA SER A 26 12.23 20.50 0.83
C SER A 26 11.77 21.31 -0.39
N SER A 27 10.92 20.73 -1.25
CA SER A 27 10.41 21.41 -2.43
C SER A 27 9.31 22.41 -2.07
N ALA A 28 9.39 23.63 -2.61
CA ALA A 28 8.32 24.64 -2.49
C ALA A 28 6.96 24.18 -3.08
N ASN A 29 6.97 23.15 -3.93
CA ASN A 29 5.76 22.57 -4.54
C ASN A 29 5.25 21.34 -3.78
N TYR A 30 5.89 20.98 -2.66
CA TYR A 30 5.41 19.88 -1.84
C TYR A 30 4.24 20.32 -0.97
N GLN A 31 3.15 19.60 -1.13
CA GLN A 31 1.94 19.78 -0.35
C GLN A 31 1.27 18.43 -0.18
N TYR A 32 0.54 18.29 0.91
CA TYR A 32 -0.19 17.06 1.19
C TYR A 32 -1.36 16.87 0.20
N SER A 33 -1.74 15.61 0.00
CA SER A 33 -2.88 15.17 -0.81
C SER A 33 -3.51 13.96 -0.13
N SER A 34 -4.83 13.83 -0.16
CA SER A 34 -5.50 12.61 0.34
C SER A 34 -5.07 11.37 -0.44
N ILE A 35 -4.63 11.53 -1.69
CA ILE A 35 -4.02 10.48 -2.53
C ILE A 35 -2.69 10.00 -1.90
N PHE A 36 -1.89 10.91 -1.33
CA PHE A 36 -0.70 10.53 -0.57
C PHE A 36 -1.08 9.75 0.70
N GLY A 37 -2.13 10.16 1.42
CA GLY A 37 -2.67 9.42 2.56
C GLY A 37 -3.05 7.98 2.20
N LEU A 38 -3.79 7.80 1.11
CA LEU A 38 -4.15 6.49 0.58
C LEU A 38 -2.93 5.65 0.22
N GLY A 39 -1.97 6.23 -0.51
CA GLY A 39 -0.74 5.53 -0.89
C GLY A 39 0.09 5.11 0.32
N TYR A 40 0.13 5.95 1.35
CA TYR A 40 0.80 5.64 2.61
C TYR A 40 0.16 4.44 3.34
N GLU A 41 -1.17 4.45 3.54
CA GLU A 41 -1.89 3.35 4.19
C GLU A 41 -1.71 2.04 3.40
N THR A 42 -1.72 2.16 2.07
CA THR A 42 -1.47 1.04 1.14
C THR A 42 -0.06 0.47 1.35
N LEU A 43 0.98 1.30 1.32
CA LEU A 43 2.36 0.85 1.50
C LEU A 43 2.61 0.28 2.90
N VAL A 44 2.11 0.90 3.96
CA VAL A 44 2.27 0.36 5.33
C VAL A 44 1.67 -1.03 5.43
N SER A 45 0.50 -1.27 4.80
CA SER A 45 -0.10 -2.60 4.79
C SER A 45 0.80 -3.66 4.13
N TYR A 46 1.60 -3.25 3.15
CA TYR A 46 2.52 -4.12 2.41
C TYR A 46 3.83 -4.41 3.15
N TYR A 47 4.50 -3.39 3.68
CA TYR A 47 5.81 -3.60 4.30
C TYR A 47 5.73 -4.09 5.74
N THR A 48 4.52 -4.15 6.32
CA THR A 48 4.26 -4.76 7.62
C THR A 48 3.63 -6.15 7.52
N LEU A 49 3.59 -6.79 6.35
CA LEU A 49 3.01 -8.13 6.19
C LEU A 49 3.67 -9.17 7.10
N GLU A 50 5.00 -9.15 7.18
CA GLU A 50 5.80 -10.09 7.97
C GLU A 50 5.69 -9.85 9.49
N VAL A 51 5.16 -8.69 9.89
CA VAL A 51 4.93 -8.36 11.30
C VAL A 51 3.68 -9.13 11.77
N ARG A 52 3.80 -9.98 12.78
CA ARG A 52 2.67 -10.85 13.20
C ARG A 52 1.65 -10.14 14.09
N LYS A 53 2.11 -9.29 15.02
CA LYS A 53 1.25 -8.66 16.02
C LYS A 53 0.55 -7.41 15.42
N PRO A 54 -0.79 -7.35 15.36
CA PRO A 54 -1.52 -6.20 14.79
C PRO A 54 -1.20 -4.88 15.49
N GLU A 55 -1.07 -4.91 16.81
CA GLU A 55 -0.69 -3.74 17.63
C GLU A 55 0.67 -3.16 17.22
N GLN A 56 1.61 -4.03 16.83
CA GLN A 56 2.92 -3.60 16.37
C GLN A 56 2.82 -2.95 15.00
N LYS A 57 1.99 -3.47 14.08
CA LYS A 57 1.72 -2.81 12.79
C LYS A 57 1.17 -1.40 12.98
N GLU A 58 0.20 -1.25 13.89
CA GLU A 58 -0.38 0.06 14.18
C GLU A 58 0.63 1.02 14.81
N LYS A 59 1.46 0.56 15.75
CA LYS A 59 2.56 1.38 16.30
C LYS A 59 3.55 1.80 15.22
N MET A 60 3.89 0.92 14.28
CA MET A 60 4.79 1.22 13.17
C MET A 60 4.18 2.21 12.18
N ARG A 61 2.88 2.07 11.88
CA ARG A 61 2.11 3.05 11.10
C ARG A 61 2.20 4.43 11.76
N VAL A 62 1.71 4.55 13.00
CA VAL A 62 1.72 5.81 13.74
C VAL A 62 3.12 6.42 13.83
N ALA A 63 4.16 5.62 14.12
CA ALA A 63 5.53 6.09 14.21
C ALA A 63 6.06 6.63 12.87
N LEU A 64 5.83 5.91 11.76
CA LEU A 64 6.28 6.34 10.44
C LEU A 64 5.57 7.62 10.01
N ALA A 65 4.24 7.74 10.18
CA ALA A 65 3.53 8.97 9.85
C ALA A 65 4.08 10.18 10.61
N LYS A 66 4.37 10.02 11.91
CA LYS A 66 4.99 11.08 12.72
C LYS A 66 6.41 11.42 12.24
N ALA A 67 7.22 10.43 11.88
CA ALA A 67 8.55 10.66 11.31
C ALA A 67 8.49 11.42 9.97
N LEU A 68 7.41 11.23 9.21
CA LEU A 68 7.13 11.98 7.99
C LEU A 68 6.49 13.36 8.25
N LEU A 69 6.40 13.80 9.52
CA LEU A 69 5.77 15.06 9.92
C LEU A 69 4.30 15.15 9.45
N ARG A 70 3.54 14.06 9.66
CA ARG A 70 2.13 13.94 9.32
C ARG A 70 1.29 13.45 10.49
N ASP A 71 0.02 13.80 10.47
CA ASP A 71 -0.96 13.28 11.41
C ASP A 71 -1.46 11.89 10.94
N PRO A 72 -1.16 10.81 11.68
CA PRO A 72 -1.59 9.47 11.33
C PRO A 72 -3.11 9.27 11.35
N THR A 73 -3.85 10.06 12.13
CA THR A 73 -5.31 9.98 12.20
C THR A 73 -5.93 10.63 10.98
N GLN A 74 -5.44 11.83 10.61
CA GLN A 74 -5.88 12.53 9.39
C GLN A 74 -5.62 11.68 8.15
N MET A 75 -4.40 11.16 7.98
CA MET A 75 -4.05 10.36 6.79
C MET A 75 -4.94 9.13 6.62
N LYS A 76 -5.28 8.47 7.72
CA LYS A 76 -6.17 7.32 7.71
C LYS A 76 -7.61 7.71 7.36
N ALA A 77 -8.13 8.78 7.97
CA ALA A 77 -9.47 9.28 7.67
C ALA A 77 -9.58 9.68 6.18
N ASP A 78 -8.66 10.50 5.70
CA ASP A 78 -8.62 10.95 4.30
C ASP A 78 -8.54 9.78 3.31
N ALA A 79 -7.75 8.74 3.63
CA ALA A 79 -7.63 7.56 2.80
C ALA A 79 -8.95 6.78 2.71
N GLU A 80 -9.65 6.59 3.83
CA GLU A 80 -10.94 5.88 3.86
C GLU A 80 -12.05 6.70 3.19
N GLU A 81 -12.10 8.01 3.42
CA GLU A 81 -13.03 8.92 2.73
C GLU A 81 -12.81 8.88 1.22
N LEU A 82 -11.55 8.93 0.78
CA LEU A 82 -11.22 8.88 -0.64
C LEU A 82 -11.62 7.53 -1.27
N LYS A 83 -11.38 6.40 -0.59
CA LYS A 83 -11.84 5.08 -1.06
C LYS A 83 -13.36 5.02 -1.18
N ALA A 84 -14.08 5.52 -0.17
CA ALA A 84 -15.54 5.53 -0.14
C ALA A 84 -16.10 6.40 -1.28
N LEU A 85 -15.46 7.54 -1.52
CA LEU A 85 -15.86 8.49 -2.56
C LEU A 85 -15.67 7.93 -3.98
N VAL A 86 -14.65 7.10 -4.20
CA VAL A 86 -14.34 6.53 -5.53
C VAL A 86 -15.27 5.35 -5.90
N LYS A 87 -15.84 4.68 -4.91
CA LYS A 87 -16.66 3.48 -5.13
C LYS A 87 -17.84 3.78 -6.08
N GLY A 88 -17.90 3.04 -7.20
CA GLY A 88 -18.94 3.20 -8.22
C GLY A 88 -18.81 4.45 -9.10
N LYS A 89 -17.67 5.17 -9.04
CA LYS A 89 -17.39 6.31 -9.93
C LYS A 89 -16.58 5.90 -11.15
N SER A 90 -16.84 6.59 -12.26
CA SER A 90 -15.95 6.56 -13.42
C SER A 90 -14.69 7.40 -13.20
N VAL A 91 -13.71 7.22 -14.10
CA VAL A 91 -12.49 8.05 -14.11
C VAL A 91 -12.85 9.52 -14.31
N GLU A 92 -13.82 9.83 -15.15
CA GLU A 92 -14.28 11.20 -15.42
C GLU A 92 -14.87 11.82 -14.16
N GLU A 93 -15.76 11.12 -13.47
CA GLU A 93 -16.39 11.58 -12.24
C GLU A 93 -15.38 11.78 -11.11
N LEU A 94 -14.35 10.91 -11.02
CA LEU A 94 -13.27 11.08 -10.04
C LEU A 94 -12.48 12.37 -10.29
N PHE A 95 -12.19 12.71 -11.54
CA PHE A 95 -11.44 13.91 -11.88
C PHE A 95 -12.22 15.21 -11.63
N GLU A 96 -13.56 15.12 -11.50
CA GLU A 96 -14.41 16.25 -11.13
C GLU A 96 -14.47 16.54 -9.62
N THR A 97 -13.86 15.67 -8.80
CA THR A 97 -13.85 15.79 -7.34
C THR A 97 -12.93 16.93 -6.88
N ALA A 98 -13.18 17.44 -5.67
CA ALA A 98 -12.45 18.58 -5.13
C ALA A 98 -10.93 18.37 -5.11
N GLU A 99 -10.46 17.18 -4.75
CA GLU A 99 -9.03 16.89 -4.69
C GLU A 99 -8.38 16.87 -6.08
N PHE A 100 -9.01 16.25 -7.07
CA PHE A 100 -8.46 16.20 -8.42
C PHE A 100 -8.49 17.57 -9.10
N LYS A 101 -9.59 18.33 -8.95
CA LYS A 101 -9.67 19.71 -9.43
C LYS A 101 -8.61 20.60 -8.79
N ARG A 102 -8.38 20.46 -7.49
CA ARG A 102 -7.31 21.17 -6.77
C ARG A 102 -5.95 20.85 -7.38
N LEU A 103 -5.63 19.57 -7.58
CA LEU A 103 -4.35 19.13 -8.15
C LEU A 103 -4.13 19.66 -9.57
N ILE A 104 -5.16 19.61 -10.44
CA ILE A 104 -5.11 20.18 -11.78
C ILE A 104 -4.86 21.69 -11.73
N GLY A 105 -5.55 22.40 -10.82
CA GLY A 105 -5.41 23.85 -10.62
C GLY A 105 -4.01 24.29 -10.15
N LEU A 106 -3.15 23.36 -9.72
CA LEU A 106 -1.74 23.66 -9.41
C LEU A 106 -0.88 23.83 -10.66
N ASN A 107 -1.39 23.52 -11.86
CA ASN A 107 -0.70 23.69 -13.14
C ASN A 107 0.70 23.04 -13.14
N GLY A 108 0.78 21.79 -12.70
CA GLY A 108 2.03 21.03 -12.62
C GLY A 108 2.96 21.40 -11.44
N LYS A 109 2.59 22.39 -10.61
CA LYS A 109 3.34 22.79 -9.40
C LYS A 109 2.98 21.91 -8.19
N PHE A 110 3.02 20.61 -8.40
CA PHE A 110 2.81 19.62 -7.36
C PHE A 110 3.99 18.66 -7.33
N LYS A 111 4.63 18.51 -6.17
CA LYS A 111 5.77 17.60 -6.00
C LYS A 111 5.28 16.15 -5.94
N TYR A 112 5.45 15.44 -7.03
CA TYR A 112 5.25 13.99 -7.06
C TYR A 112 6.16 13.26 -6.05
N THR A 113 5.61 12.23 -5.42
CA THR A 113 6.32 11.27 -4.58
C THR A 113 5.88 9.85 -4.94
N TYR A 114 6.74 8.86 -4.70
CA TYR A 114 6.37 7.45 -4.89
C TYR A 114 5.08 7.08 -4.15
N VAL A 115 4.94 7.58 -2.91
CA VAL A 115 3.74 7.38 -2.07
C VAL A 115 2.48 7.89 -2.76
N PHE A 116 2.53 9.10 -3.33
CA PHE A 116 1.42 9.65 -4.11
C PHE A 116 1.11 8.79 -5.34
N GLY A 117 2.14 8.34 -6.08
CA GLY A 117 1.97 7.44 -7.22
C GLY A 117 1.28 6.13 -6.87
N VAL A 118 1.64 5.54 -5.74
CA VAL A 118 0.98 4.33 -5.22
C VAL A 118 -0.49 4.59 -4.89
N GLY A 119 -0.80 5.76 -4.30
CA GLY A 119 -2.18 6.19 -4.09
C GLY A 119 -2.97 6.28 -5.39
N LEU A 120 -2.39 6.87 -6.45
CA LEU A 120 -3.03 6.93 -7.77
C LEU A 120 -3.32 5.54 -8.33
N ILE A 121 -2.35 4.63 -8.24
CA ILE A 121 -2.54 3.25 -8.72
C ILE A 121 -3.67 2.57 -7.94
N GLN A 122 -3.74 2.76 -6.62
CA GLN A 122 -4.81 2.21 -5.81
C GLN A 122 -6.18 2.74 -6.23
N LEU A 123 -6.29 4.02 -6.60
CA LEU A 123 -7.54 4.60 -7.13
C LEU A 123 -7.92 4.03 -8.48
N MET A 124 -6.94 3.78 -9.37
CA MET A 124 -7.19 3.13 -10.67
C MET A 124 -7.80 1.73 -10.53
N GLN A 125 -7.52 1.04 -9.42
CA GLN A 125 -8.12 -0.27 -9.13
C GLN A 125 -9.52 -0.18 -8.49
N LEU A 126 -9.95 1.02 -8.05
CA LEU A 126 -11.22 1.25 -7.37
C LEU A 126 -12.29 1.93 -8.24
N VAL A 127 -11.88 2.60 -9.32
CA VAL A 127 -12.79 3.19 -10.31
C VAL A 127 -13.41 2.13 -11.21
N GLU A 128 -14.60 2.41 -11.73
CA GLU A 128 -15.33 1.50 -12.63
C GLU A 128 -15.47 2.09 -14.05
N PRO A 129 -15.29 1.27 -15.11
CA PRO A 129 -14.85 -0.12 -15.09
C PRO A 129 -13.35 -0.26 -14.74
N ALA A 130 -13.02 -1.22 -13.87
CA ALA A 130 -11.64 -1.69 -13.67
C ALA A 130 -11.35 -2.75 -14.76
N PRO A 131 -10.26 -2.66 -15.55
CA PRO A 131 -8.89 -2.70 -15.03
C PRO A 131 -7.89 -1.92 -15.90
N VAL A 132 -7.47 -0.73 -15.45
CA VAL A 132 -6.38 -0.02 -16.13
C VAL A 132 -5.05 -0.67 -15.71
N ASP A 133 -4.24 -1.10 -16.69
CA ASP A 133 -2.86 -1.51 -16.41
C ASP A 133 -2.14 -0.39 -15.62
N PRO A 134 -1.53 -0.68 -14.46
CA PRO A 134 -0.98 0.36 -13.60
C PRO A 134 -0.01 1.32 -14.29
N VAL A 135 0.77 0.83 -15.27
CA VAL A 135 1.75 1.65 -16.00
C VAL A 135 1.04 2.55 -17.00
N ALA A 136 0.12 2.00 -17.79
CA ALA A 136 -0.72 2.79 -18.69
C ALA A 136 -1.55 3.85 -17.93
N GLY A 137 -2.12 3.47 -16.79
CA GLY A 137 -2.87 4.36 -15.91
C GLY A 137 -2.00 5.47 -15.34
N ALA A 138 -0.80 5.15 -14.85
CA ALA A 138 0.15 6.14 -14.35
C ALA A 138 0.53 7.18 -15.42
N SER A 139 0.77 6.75 -16.67
CA SER A 139 0.99 7.67 -17.79
C SER A 139 -0.24 8.55 -18.05
N ALA A 140 -1.42 7.94 -18.22
CA ALA A 140 -2.63 8.66 -18.56
C ALA A 140 -3.06 9.66 -17.48
N TRP A 141 -3.03 9.26 -16.21
CA TRP A 141 -3.50 10.09 -15.09
C TRP A 141 -2.50 11.19 -14.75
N SER A 142 -1.19 10.95 -14.85
CA SER A 142 -0.20 12.02 -14.67
C SER A 142 -0.35 13.11 -15.73
N LYS A 143 -0.61 12.74 -16.99
CA LYS A 143 -0.96 13.68 -18.07
C LYS A 143 -2.26 14.43 -17.79
N LYS A 144 -3.33 13.72 -17.41
CA LYS A 144 -4.64 14.32 -17.13
C LYS A 144 -4.60 15.28 -15.92
N LEU A 145 -3.73 15.01 -14.95
CA LEU A 145 -3.44 15.91 -13.83
C LEU A 145 -2.49 17.07 -14.18
N GLY A 146 -1.90 17.09 -15.38
CA GLY A 146 -0.92 18.09 -15.78
C GLY A 146 0.41 18.01 -15.02
N LEU A 147 0.77 16.83 -14.50
CA LEU A 147 1.98 16.65 -13.69
C LEU A 147 3.19 16.32 -14.59
N PRO A 148 4.34 17.00 -14.42
CA PRO A 148 5.56 16.74 -15.19
C PRO A 148 6.32 15.53 -14.63
N CYS A 149 5.63 14.41 -14.40
CA CYS A 149 6.19 13.24 -13.72
C CYS A 149 5.90 11.90 -14.41
N GLU A 150 5.42 11.90 -15.66
CA GLU A 150 5.05 10.67 -16.38
C GLU A 150 6.15 9.58 -16.34
N ASN A 151 7.40 9.95 -16.65
CA ASN A 151 8.52 9.01 -16.66
C ASN A 151 8.79 8.41 -15.27
N GLN A 152 8.61 9.20 -14.20
CA GLN A 152 8.78 8.69 -12.85
C GLN A 152 7.58 7.82 -12.43
N ALA A 153 6.36 8.27 -12.73
CA ALA A 153 5.13 7.58 -12.37
C ALA A 153 5.03 6.20 -13.03
N THR A 154 5.42 6.07 -14.29
CA THR A 154 5.44 4.80 -15.03
C THR A 154 6.52 3.83 -14.51
N ARG A 155 7.71 4.33 -14.16
CA ARG A 155 8.75 3.54 -13.48
C ARG A 155 8.28 3.02 -12.14
N ASP A 156 7.71 3.89 -11.32
CA ASP A 156 7.18 3.55 -10.00
C ASP A 156 6.03 2.55 -10.09
N ALA A 157 5.13 2.73 -11.08
CA ALA A 157 4.04 1.80 -11.34
C ALA A 157 4.55 0.41 -11.75
N THR A 158 5.61 0.35 -12.56
CA THR A 158 6.25 -0.92 -12.94
C THR A 158 6.81 -1.64 -11.73
N TYR A 159 7.53 -0.93 -10.86
CA TYR A 159 8.06 -1.48 -9.61
C TYR A 159 6.95 -1.96 -8.68
N PHE A 160 5.92 -1.14 -8.48
CA PHE A 160 4.83 -1.43 -7.57
C PHE A 160 3.91 -2.56 -8.07
N LYS A 161 3.70 -2.71 -9.38
CA LYS A 161 2.98 -3.83 -9.98
C LYS A 161 3.58 -5.18 -9.55
N ALA A 162 4.90 -5.31 -9.60
CA ALA A 162 5.59 -6.51 -9.12
C ALA A 162 5.39 -6.75 -7.61
N GLN A 163 5.29 -5.68 -6.81
CA GLN A 163 4.97 -5.80 -5.39
C GLN A 163 3.52 -6.24 -5.15
N MET A 164 2.55 -5.72 -5.93
CA MET A 164 1.15 -6.14 -5.86
C MET A 164 0.99 -7.64 -6.16
N GLU A 165 1.63 -8.14 -7.21
CA GLU A 165 1.60 -9.56 -7.60
C GLU A 165 2.17 -10.46 -6.50
N LYS A 166 3.32 -10.07 -5.93
CA LYS A 166 3.92 -10.79 -4.78
C LYS A 166 2.97 -10.85 -3.58
N LEU A 167 2.13 -9.84 -3.42
CA LEU A 167 1.21 -9.73 -2.31
C LEU A 167 -0.07 -10.52 -2.48
N GLU A 168 -0.62 -10.56 -3.68
CA GLU A 168 -1.70 -11.50 -3.99
C GLU A 168 -1.24 -12.92 -3.68
N LEU A 169 -0.04 -13.29 -4.13
CA LEU A 169 0.56 -14.59 -3.84
C LEU A 169 0.71 -14.85 -2.32
N MET A 170 1.22 -13.87 -1.56
CA MET A 170 1.39 -14.02 -0.10
C MET A 170 0.06 -14.07 0.64
N LYS A 171 -0.93 -13.27 0.25
CA LYS A 171 -2.29 -13.31 0.84
C LYS A 171 -2.93 -14.66 0.59
N ASP A 172 -2.80 -15.18 -0.62
CA ASP A 172 -3.32 -16.49 -0.99
C ASP A 172 -2.63 -17.60 -0.20
N MET A 173 -1.29 -17.54 -0.06
CA MET A 173 -0.54 -18.48 0.79
C MET A 173 -0.96 -18.43 2.26
N PHE A 174 -1.18 -17.24 2.84
CA PHE A 174 -1.66 -17.11 4.21
C PHE A 174 -3.10 -17.62 4.37
N ALA A 175 -3.98 -17.38 3.40
CA ALA A 175 -5.34 -17.92 3.40
C ALA A 175 -5.32 -19.45 3.35
N GLN A 176 -4.48 -20.04 2.49
CA GLN A 176 -4.28 -21.49 2.42
C GLN A 176 -3.70 -22.07 3.72
N MET A 177 -2.74 -21.39 4.35
CA MET A 177 -2.15 -21.82 5.62
C MET A 177 -3.18 -21.77 6.75
N LYS A 178 -3.97 -20.70 6.84
CA LYS A 178 -5.06 -20.59 7.83
C LYS A 178 -6.10 -21.68 7.63
N ALA A 179 -6.54 -21.92 6.39
CA ALA A 179 -7.48 -23.00 6.08
C ALA A 179 -6.91 -24.39 6.41
N ARG A 180 -5.60 -24.60 6.20
CA ARG A 180 -4.91 -25.83 6.61
C ARG A 180 -4.87 -25.97 8.13
N ASP A 181 -4.56 -24.92 8.86
CA ASP A 181 -4.51 -24.94 10.33
C ASP A 181 -5.90 -25.18 10.93
N GLU A 182 -6.93 -24.53 10.39
CA GLU A 182 -8.33 -24.77 10.75
C GLU A 182 -8.75 -26.22 10.45
N ARG A 183 -8.39 -26.77 9.28
CA ARG A 183 -8.63 -28.18 8.93
C ARG A 183 -7.87 -29.13 9.85
N ASN A 184 -6.63 -28.83 10.18
CA ASN A 184 -5.83 -29.66 11.09
C ASN A 184 -6.40 -29.61 12.51
N ALA A 185 -6.86 -28.45 12.98
CA ALA A 185 -7.53 -28.29 14.26
C ALA A 185 -8.86 -29.05 14.29
N ALA A 186 -9.66 -28.98 13.22
CA ALA A 186 -10.90 -29.75 13.08
C ALA A 186 -10.64 -31.26 13.03
N ASN A 187 -9.65 -31.72 12.27
CA ASN A 187 -9.25 -33.13 12.22
C ASN A 187 -8.78 -33.63 13.58
N LYS A 188 -7.98 -32.82 14.30
CA LYS A 188 -7.52 -33.13 15.66
C LYS A 188 -8.68 -33.19 16.66
N ALA A 189 -9.67 -32.30 16.54
CA ALA A 189 -10.89 -32.32 17.35
C ALA A 189 -11.80 -33.51 17.01
N ALA A 190 -11.78 -33.99 15.76
CA ALA A 190 -12.51 -35.16 15.29
C ALA A 190 -11.77 -36.50 15.51
N GLY A 191 -10.58 -36.49 16.13
CA GLY A 191 -9.78 -37.69 16.36
C GLY A 191 -9.17 -38.31 15.10
N ILE A 192 -9.12 -37.59 13.98
CA ILE A 192 -8.52 -38.03 12.72
C ILE A 192 -7.02 -37.72 12.77
N GLU A 193 -6.17 -38.75 12.83
CA GLU A 193 -4.72 -38.57 12.75
C GLU A 193 -4.31 -38.00 11.39
N THR A 194 -3.88 -36.74 11.38
CA THR A 194 -3.24 -36.13 10.20
C THR A 194 -1.81 -36.63 10.11
N ASN A 195 -1.54 -37.59 9.24
CA ASN A 195 -0.19 -38.09 8.99
C ASN A 195 0.62 -37.00 8.25
N ASP A 196 1.48 -36.27 8.96
CA ASP A 196 2.37 -35.28 8.35
C ASP A 196 3.54 -36.03 7.69
N SER A 197 3.54 -36.06 6.35
CA SER A 197 4.59 -36.70 5.54
C SER A 197 5.98 -36.05 5.71
N ARG A 198 6.10 -34.94 6.46
CA ARG A 198 7.39 -34.30 6.80
C ARG A 198 7.88 -34.63 8.21
N SER A 199 7.14 -35.43 8.98
CA SER A 199 7.60 -35.92 10.28
C SER A 199 8.69 -36.96 10.07
N ILE A 200 9.95 -36.52 10.05
CA ILE A 200 11.09 -37.43 10.19
C ILE A 200 10.98 -38.04 11.59
N LYS A 201 10.56 -39.30 11.66
CA LYS A 201 10.67 -40.07 12.89
C LYS A 201 12.16 -40.18 13.21
N ASN A 202 12.61 -39.55 14.28
CA ASN A 202 13.92 -39.83 14.86
C ASN A 202 13.92 -41.29 15.33
N THR A 203 14.31 -42.20 14.44
CA THR A 203 14.72 -43.55 14.79
C THR A 203 16.03 -43.45 15.56
N LYS A 204 15.98 -43.89 16.83
CA LYS A 204 17.14 -44.11 17.69
C LYS A 204 18.09 -45.14 17.09
#